data_AF-A0A2W1AXQ1-F1
#
_entry.id   AF-A0A2W1AXQ1-F1
#
_cell.length_a   1.000
_cell.length_b   1.000
_cell.length_c   1.000
_cell.angle_alpha   90.00
_cell.angle_beta   90.00
_cell.angle_gamma   90.00
#
_symmetry.space_group_name_H-M   'P 1'
#
loop_
_entity.id
_entity.type
_entity.pdbx_description
1 polymer ?
#
loop_
_entity_poly.entity_id
_entity_poly.type
_entity_poly.pdbx_seq_one_letter_code
_entity_poly.pdbx_strand_id
1 'polypeptide(L)'
;MPDDPDLTELADLIEPPPTAGAGGLAAGFIFIRVVLGLAGISIIALIVAWYQWWGRLGRLQAPQSTYHKMARLASLLGMGPSSSDTPLEFAKQLAQRLEPQGDDVMKVARAYVLFVYGGQQSARLADIGASNQAWRRLRWAMLRRFLRGWMGLRKPKTATDST
;
A
#
# COMPACT_ATOMS: atom_id res chain seq x y z
N MET A 1 -36.94 -22.31 -75.06
CA MET A 1 -36.05 -22.86 -74.04
C MET A 1 -35.73 -21.70 -73.12
N PRO A 2 -36.12 -21.73 -71.83
CA PRO A 2 -35.76 -20.66 -70.89
C PRO A 2 -34.24 -20.63 -70.75
N ASP A 3 -33.64 -19.44 -70.81
CA ASP A 3 -32.22 -19.25 -70.55
C ASP A 3 -31.98 -19.53 -69.06
N ASP A 4 -31.38 -20.68 -68.74
CA ASP A 4 -30.97 -20.99 -67.39
C ASP A 4 -29.91 -19.94 -66.95
N PRO A 5 -30.11 -19.23 -65.83
CA PRO A 5 -29.18 -18.22 -65.38
C PRO A 5 -27.81 -18.87 -65.15
N ASP A 6 -26.78 -18.27 -65.75
CA ASP A 6 -25.41 -18.74 -65.67
C ASP A 6 -24.98 -18.77 -64.20
N LEU A 7 -24.71 -19.96 -63.67
CA LEU A 7 -24.33 -20.18 -62.27
C LEU A 7 -23.05 -19.42 -61.90
N THR A 8 -22.26 -19.03 -62.91
CA THR A 8 -21.07 -18.22 -62.76
C THR A 8 -21.40 -16.75 -62.44
N GLU A 9 -22.50 -16.22 -62.97
CA GLU A 9 -22.97 -14.85 -62.69
C GLU A 9 -23.57 -14.75 -61.27
N LEU A 10 -24.21 -15.82 -60.80
CA LEU A 10 -24.71 -15.93 -59.42
C LEU A 10 -23.57 -16.08 -58.40
N ALA A 11 -22.43 -16.66 -58.79
CA ALA A 11 -21.25 -16.77 -57.94
C ALA A 11 -20.52 -15.43 -57.79
N ASP A 12 -20.50 -14.59 -58.83
CA ASP A 12 -19.93 -13.24 -58.78
C ASP A 12 -20.77 -12.26 -57.94
N LEU A 13 -22.09 -12.51 -57.79
CA LEU A 13 -22.96 -11.73 -56.90
C LEU A 13 -22.78 -12.05 -55.40
N ILE A 14 -22.09 -13.15 -55.07
CA ILE A 14 -21.75 -13.52 -53.69
C ILE A 14 -20.36 -12.96 -53.42
N GLU A 15 -20.27 -11.65 -53.17
CA GLU A 15 -19.05 -11.08 -52.60
C GLU A 15 -18.78 -11.75 -51.25
N PRO A 16 -17.54 -12.23 -50.97
CA PRO A 16 -17.23 -12.82 -49.69
C PRO A 16 -17.50 -11.79 -48.60
N PRO A 17 -18.14 -12.18 -47.48
CA PRO A 17 -18.46 -11.23 -46.42
C PRO A 17 -17.18 -10.52 -45.99
N PRO A 18 -17.21 -9.20 -45.76
CA PRO A 18 -16.04 -8.47 -45.32
C PRO A 18 -15.51 -9.11 -44.05
N THR A 19 -14.31 -9.70 -44.11
CA THR A 19 -13.63 -10.39 -42.98
C THR A 19 -13.14 -9.41 -41.90
N ALA A 20 -13.68 -8.19 -41.89
CA ALA A 20 -13.23 -7.04 -41.11
C ALA A 20 -13.39 -7.19 -39.58
N GLY A 21 -14.08 -8.22 -39.08
CA GLY A 21 -14.34 -8.41 -37.64
C GLY A 21 -13.25 -9.18 -36.86
N ALA A 22 -12.49 -10.07 -37.51
CA ALA A 22 -11.66 -11.03 -36.78
C ALA A 22 -10.39 -10.42 -36.16
N GLY A 23 -9.78 -9.43 -36.83
CA GLY A 23 -8.53 -8.80 -36.38
C GLY A 23 -8.70 -7.91 -35.14
N GLY A 24 -9.81 -7.19 -35.04
CA GLY A 24 -10.09 -6.28 -33.92
C GLY A 24 -10.34 -7.01 -32.61
N LEU A 25 -11.02 -8.14 -32.65
CA LEU A 25 -11.27 -8.97 -31.47
C LEU A 25 -9.97 -9.58 -30.94
N ALA A 26 -9.14 -10.15 -31.82
CA ALA A 26 -7.84 -10.70 -31.46
C ALA A 26 -6.90 -9.64 -30.85
N ALA A 27 -6.84 -8.44 -31.44
CA ALA A 27 -6.07 -7.32 -30.90
C ALA A 27 -6.56 -6.87 -29.51
N GLY A 28 -7.88 -6.83 -29.29
CA GLY A 28 -8.48 -6.54 -27.99
C GLY A 28 -8.12 -7.57 -26.92
N PHE A 29 -8.16 -8.86 -27.25
CA PHE A 29 -7.75 -9.93 -26.33
C PHE A 29 -6.26 -9.86 -25.97
N ILE A 30 -5.40 -9.54 -26.95
CA ILE A 30 -3.96 -9.35 -26.72
C ILE A 30 -3.73 -8.14 -25.81
N PHE A 31 -4.39 -7.02 -26.07
CA PHE A 31 -4.29 -5.82 -25.24
C PHE A 31 -4.72 -6.08 -23.79
N ILE A 32 -5.86 -6.73 -23.58
CA ILE A 32 -6.36 -7.10 -22.24
C ILE A 32 -5.35 -8.00 -21.51
N ARG A 33 -4.76 -8.99 -22.19
CA ARG A 33 -3.74 -9.87 -21.60
C ARG A 33 -2.45 -9.13 -21.24
N VAL A 34 -2.01 -8.20 -22.07
CA VAL A 34 -0.83 -7.36 -21.79
C VAL A 34 -1.09 -6.46 -20.59
N VAL A 35 -2.25 -5.81 -20.53
CA VAL A 35 -2.63 -4.96 -19.40
C VAL A 35 -2.74 -5.77 -18.11
N LEU A 36 -3.40 -6.93 -18.14
CA LEU A 36 -3.48 -7.85 -16.99
C LEU A 36 -2.11 -8.36 -16.56
N GLY A 37 -1.24 -8.70 -17.51
CA GLY A 37 0.13 -9.12 -17.25
C GLY A 37 0.94 -8.02 -16.56
N LEU A 38 0.89 -6.80 -17.08
CA LEU A 38 1.57 -5.64 -16.49
C LEU A 38 1.01 -5.29 -15.11
N ALA A 39 -0.31 -5.33 -14.93
CA ALA A 39 -0.95 -5.11 -13.63
C ALA A 39 -0.50 -6.17 -12.62
N GLY A 40 -0.49 -7.45 -13.02
CA GLY A 40 -0.01 -8.55 -12.19
C GLY A 40 1.45 -8.38 -11.77
N ILE A 41 2.34 -8.07 -12.72
CA ILE A 41 3.76 -7.79 -12.45
C ILE A 41 3.91 -6.60 -11.51
N SER A 42 3.13 -5.54 -11.71
CA SER A 42 3.14 -4.34 -10.85
C SER A 42 2.74 -4.66 -9.42
N ILE A 43 1.70 -5.47 -9.24
CA ILE A 43 1.25 -5.93 -7.91
C ILE A 43 2.32 -6.78 -7.24
N ILE A 44 2.93 -7.73 -7.97
CA ILE A 44 4.01 -8.57 -7.45
C ILE A 44 5.21 -7.70 -7.06
N ALA A 45 5.60 -6.74 -7.88
CA ALA A 45 6.69 -5.81 -7.59
C ALA A 45 6.40 -4.98 -6.33
N LEU A 46 5.18 -4.49 -6.16
CA LEU A 46 4.74 -3.79 -4.94
C LEU A 46 4.81 -4.70 -3.71
N ILE A 47 4.36 -5.95 -3.82
CA ILE A 47 4.42 -6.94 -2.74
C ILE A 47 5.89 -7.21 -2.38
N VAL A 48 6.75 -7.48 -3.36
CA VAL A 48 8.18 -7.73 -3.12
C VAL A 48 8.87 -6.52 -2.51
N ALA A 49 8.62 -5.31 -3.02
CA ALA A 49 9.15 -4.08 -2.46
C ALA A 49 8.67 -3.88 -1.01
N TRP A 50 7.40 -4.17 -0.73
CA TRP A 50 6.84 -4.13 0.62
C TRP A 50 7.52 -5.15 1.54
N TYR A 51 7.70 -6.40 1.12
CA TYR A 51 8.38 -7.43 1.90
C TYR A 51 9.87 -7.13 2.12
N GLN A 52 10.59 -6.64 1.11
CA GLN A 52 11.99 -6.25 1.24
C GLN A 52 12.16 -5.05 2.18
N TRP A 53 11.25 -4.08 2.08
CA TRP A 53 11.16 -2.98 3.03
C TRP A 53 10.96 -3.52 4.45
N TRP A 54 10.00 -4.44 4.66
CA TRP A 54 9.77 -5.09 5.96
C TRP A 54 10.95 -5.91 6.49
N GLY A 55 11.68 -6.60 5.60
CA GLY A 55 12.90 -7.34 5.96
C GLY A 55 14.02 -6.42 6.43
N ARG A 56 14.19 -5.26 5.78
CA ARG A 56 15.09 -4.19 6.25
C ARG A 56 14.62 -3.54 7.55
N LEU A 57 13.30 -3.52 7.81
CA LEU A 57 12.74 -2.97 9.04
C LEU A 57 13.10 -3.81 10.27
N GLY A 58 13.24 -5.13 10.14
CA GLY A 58 13.46 -6.06 11.27
C GLY A 58 14.90 -6.37 11.65
N ARG A 59 15.90 -6.03 10.82
CA ARG A 59 17.33 -6.16 11.21
C ARG A 59 17.63 -5.14 12.31
N LEU A 60 18.29 -5.58 13.40
CA LEU A 60 18.75 -4.71 14.49
C LEU A 60 19.50 -3.52 13.89
N GLN A 61 18.89 -2.36 13.91
CA GLN A 61 19.48 -1.13 13.41
C GLN A 61 19.31 -0.06 14.51
N ALA A 62 20.23 0.89 14.52
CA ALA A 62 20.31 1.93 15.53
C ALA A 62 18.94 2.57 15.85
N PRO A 63 18.70 3.05 17.08
CA PRO A 63 17.45 3.73 17.49
C PRO A 63 16.98 4.80 16.49
N GLN A 64 17.93 5.48 15.84
CA GLN A 64 17.69 6.40 14.73
C GLN A 64 16.84 5.80 13.59
N SER A 65 17.23 4.62 13.11
CA SER A 65 16.54 3.94 12.02
C SER A 65 15.10 3.56 12.40
N THR A 66 14.89 3.12 13.64
CA THR A 66 13.58 2.69 14.16
C THR A 66 12.60 3.85 14.20
N TYR A 67 13.05 5.02 14.65
CA TYR A 67 12.23 6.23 14.64
C TYR A 67 11.89 6.69 13.21
N HIS A 68 12.85 6.71 12.27
CA HIS A 68 12.55 7.10 10.88
C HIS A 68 11.59 6.12 10.20
N LYS A 69 11.69 4.82 10.50
CA LYS A 69 10.73 3.81 10.03
C LYS A 69 9.33 4.09 10.57
N MET A 70 9.22 4.43 11.86
CA MET A 70 7.97 4.86 12.48
C MET A 70 7.39 6.11 11.82
N ALA A 71 8.19 7.16 11.63
CA ALA A 71 7.75 8.41 11.01
C ALA A 71 7.30 8.22 9.55
N ARG A 72 8.03 7.41 8.78
CA ARG A 72 7.68 7.08 7.39
C ARG A 72 6.40 6.25 7.30
N LEU A 73 6.23 5.26 8.19
CA LEU A 73 5.00 4.47 8.25
C LEU A 73 3.81 5.33 8.69
N ALA A 74 3.99 6.22 9.66
CA ALA A 74 2.96 7.18 10.04
C ALA A 74 2.58 8.09 8.86
N SER A 75 3.56 8.56 8.08
CA SER A 75 3.32 9.37 6.86
C SER A 75 2.52 8.61 5.81
N LEU A 76 2.85 7.34 5.57
CA LEU A 76 2.09 6.47 4.66
C LEU A 76 0.64 6.25 5.12
N LEU A 77 0.39 6.30 6.42
CA LEU A 77 -0.94 6.19 7.01
C LEU A 77 -1.65 7.56 7.16
N GLY A 78 -1.09 8.64 6.60
CA GLY A 78 -1.66 9.99 6.68
C GLY A 78 -1.50 10.69 8.04
N MET A 79 -0.61 10.19 8.90
CA MET A 79 -0.32 10.70 10.25
C MET A 79 1.17 11.07 10.40
N GLY A 80 1.79 11.55 9.32
CA GLY A 80 3.21 11.93 9.32
C GLY A 80 3.52 13.13 10.22
N PRO A 81 4.80 13.30 10.62
CA PRO A 81 5.24 14.48 11.36
C PRO A 81 5.10 15.76 10.53
N SER A 82 4.77 16.87 11.18
CA SER A 82 4.91 18.21 10.58
C SER A 82 6.39 18.61 10.51
N SER A 83 6.75 19.48 9.56
CA SER A 83 8.13 19.99 9.41
C SER A 83 8.64 20.73 10.65
N SER A 84 7.73 21.23 11.49
CA SER A 84 8.05 21.99 12.71
C SER A 84 8.00 21.14 13.98
N ASP A 85 7.55 19.88 13.90
CA ASP A 85 7.37 19.04 15.09
C ASP A 85 8.70 18.54 15.62
N THR A 86 8.92 18.66 16.93
CA THR A 86 10.02 17.94 17.56
C THR A 86 9.75 16.43 17.61
N PRO A 87 10.79 15.58 17.69
CA PRO A 87 10.60 14.13 17.67
C PRO A 87 9.66 13.59 18.75
N LEU A 88 9.66 14.22 19.93
CA LEU A 88 8.77 13.85 21.04
C LEU A 88 7.34 14.37 20.83
N GLU A 89 7.15 15.56 20.27
CA GLU A 89 5.82 16.09 19.95
C GLU A 89 5.12 15.24 18.91
N PHE A 90 5.81 14.93 17.80
CA PHE A 90 5.28 14.01 16.79
C PHE A 90 4.86 12.68 17.43
N ALA A 91 5.74 12.11 18.26
CA ALA A 91 5.49 10.82 18.86
C ALA A 91 4.37 10.88 19.93
N LYS A 92 4.17 12.01 20.61
CA LYS A 92 3.03 12.23 21.51
C LYS A 92 1.71 12.31 20.74
N GLN A 93 1.68 13.07 19.64
CA GLN A 93 0.51 13.13 18.75
C GLN A 93 0.18 11.74 18.18
N LEU A 94 1.20 11.00 17.77
CA LEU A 94 1.06 9.65 17.26
C LEU A 94 0.56 8.68 18.33
N ALA A 95 1.08 8.76 19.56
CA ALA A 95 0.68 7.93 20.68
C ALA A 95 -0.81 8.08 21.02
N GLN A 96 -1.34 9.31 21.01
CA GLN A 96 -2.77 9.59 21.23
C GLN A 96 -3.66 8.93 20.16
N ARG A 97 -3.21 8.94 18.90
CA ARG A 97 -3.95 8.33 17.79
C ARG A 97 -3.90 6.79 17.81
N LEU A 98 -2.94 6.22 18.53
CA LEU A 98 -2.61 4.80 18.53
C LEU A 98 -2.85 4.10 19.87
N GLU A 99 -3.70 4.65 20.74
CA GLU A 99 -4.12 3.96 21.95
C GLU A 99 -4.67 2.55 21.63
N PRO A 100 -4.25 1.50 22.34
CA PRO A 100 -3.42 1.49 23.57
C PRO A 100 -1.90 1.39 23.34
N GLN A 101 -1.39 1.41 22.10
CA GLN A 101 0.05 1.24 21.81
C GLN A 101 0.89 2.52 21.98
N GLY A 102 0.34 3.58 22.58
CA GLY A 102 1.02 4.87 22.75
C GLY A 102 2.35 4.78 23.51
N ASP A 103 2.45 3.88 24.49
CA ASP A 103 3.67 3.67 25.26
C ASP A 103 4.84 3.16 24.40
N ASP A 104 4.54 2.30 23.43
CA ASP A 104 5.56 1.76 22.52
C ASP A 104 6.05 2.82 21.54
N VAL A 105 5.17 3.72 21.09
CA VAL A 105 5.55 4.92 20.31
C VAL A 105 6.51 5.79 21.12
N MET A 106 6.20 6.02 22.40
CA MET A 106 7.03 6.86 23.26
C MET A 106 8.38 6.25 23.60
N LYS A 107 8.46 4.94 23.78
CA LYS A 107 9.74 4.23 23.95
C LYS A 107 10.67 4.41 22.74
N VAL A 108 10.13 4.33 21.52
CA VAL A 108 10.92 4.53 20.30
C VAL A 108 11.43 5.96 20.19
N ALA A 109 10.58 6.95 20.44
CA ALA A 109 10.97 8.36 20.35
C ALA A 109 11.97 8.78 21.45
N ARG A 110 11.83 8.27 22.68
CA ARG A 110 12.81 8.52 23.75
C ARG A 110 14.17 7.92 23.41
N ALA A 111 14.20 6.68 22.91
CA ALA A 111 15.45 6.05 22.47
C ALA A 111 16.13 6.84 21.34
N TYR A 112 15.36 7.43 20.43
CA TYR A 112 15.87 8.34 19.40
C TYR A 112 16.51 9.59 20.01
N VAL A 113 15.79 10.29 20.90
CA VAL A 113 16.29 11.54 21.52
C VAL A 113 17.53 11.27 22.36
N LEU A 114 17.57 10.17 23.13
CA LEU A 114 18.74 9.74 23.89
C LEU A 114 19.94 9.44 22.98
N PHE A 115 19.71 8.84 21.81
CA PHE A 115 20.75 8.55 20.85
C PHE A 115 21.30 9.80 20.15
N VAL A 116 20.42 10.72 19.73
CA VAL A 116 20.80 11.93 18.97
C VAL A 116 21.35 13.03 19.88
N TYR A 117 20.76 13.21 21.06
CA TYR A 117 21.06 14.34 21.95
C TYR A 117 21.73 13.95 23.27
N GLY A 118 21.75 12.67 23.64
CA GLY A 118 22.22 12.21 24.95
C GLY A 118 23.73 11.92 25.06
N GLY A 119 24.50 12.05 23.98
CA GLY A 119 25.93 11.74 23.98
C GLY A 119 26.25 10.24 24.10
N GLN A 120 27.55 9.88 24.09
CA GLN A 120 28.00 8.48 24.02
C GLN A 120 27.49 7.58 25.17
N GLN A 121 27.39 8.12 26.39
CA GLN A 121 26.97 7.34 27.56
C GLN A 121 25.47 7.02 27.53
N SER A 122 24.64 7.99 27.14
CA SER A 122 23.19 7.81 27.01
C SER A 122 22.82 6.97 25.78
N ALA A 123 23.60 7.00 24.72
CA ALA A 123 23.43 6.12 23.55
C ALA A 123 23.67 4.64 23.89
N ARG A 124 24.51 4.35 24.90
CA ARG A 124 24.73 2.99 25.42
C ARG A 124 23.61 2.54 26.36
N LEU A 125 22.98 3.48 27.07
CA LEU A 125 21.79 3.29 27.91
C LEU A 125 20.48 3.26 27.12
N ALA A 126 20.48 3.80 25.89
CA ALA A 126 19.36 3.68 24.98
C ALA A 126 19.16 2.20 24.68
N ASP A 127 18.15 1.60 25.30
CA ASP A 127 17.88 0.17 25.18
C ASP A 127 17.39 -0.14 23.75
N ILE A 128 18.36 -0.44 22.89
CA ILE A 128 18.18 -0.81 21.49
C ILE A 128 17.27 -2.05 21.40
N GLY A 129 17.37 -2.96 22.36
CA GLY A 129 16.54 -4.16 22.46
C GLY A 129 15.07 -3.83 22.72
N ALA A 130 14.80 -3.03 23.75
CA ALA A 130 13.44 -2.61 24.10
C ALA A 130 12.78 -1.76 23.01
N SER A 131 13.51 -0.84 22.39
CA SER A 131 13.01 -0.02 21.27
C SER A 131 12.63 -0.89 20.07
N ASN A 132 13.45 -1.88 19.73
CA ASN A 132 13.19 -2.75 18.58
C ASN A 132 12.02 -3.73 18.85
N GLN A 133 11.87 -4.20 20.09
CA GLN A 133 10.71 -5.02 20.48
C GLN A 133 9.41 -4.20 20.48
N ALA A 134 9.44 -2.97 21.00
CA ALA A 134 8.32 -2.03 20.95
C ALA A 134 7.92 -1.77 19.49
N TRP A 135 8.89 -1.54 18.60
CA TRP A 135 8.63 -1.40 17.16
C TRP A 135 7.97 -2.63 16.54
N ARG A 136 8.44 -3.84 16.87
CA ARG A 136 7.86 -5.10 16.35
C ARG A 136 6.39 -5.28 16.72
N ARG A 137 5.96 -4.75 17.87
CA ARG A 137 4.56 -4.77 18.33
C ARG A 137 3.76 -3.64 17.69
N LEU A 138 4.31 -2.43 17.71
CA LEU A 138 3.69 -1.22 17.17
C LEU A 138 3.37 -1.34 15.68
N ARG A 139 4.27 -1.94 14.88
CA ARG A 139 4.12 -2.06 13.43
C ARG A 139 2.84 -2.78 13.00
N TRP A 140 2.50 -3.88 13.67
CA TRP A 140 1.31 -4.67 13.35
C TRP A 140 0.04 -4.01 13.88
N ALA A 141 0.15 -3.32 15.01
CA ALA A 141 -0.95 -2.58 15.58
C ALA A 141 -1.38 -1.39 14.70
N MET A 142 -0.42 -0.57 14.26
CA MET A 142 -0.65 0.53 13.30
C MET A 142 -1.36 0.03 12.04
N LEU A 143 -0.84 -1.06 11.46
CA LEU A 143 -1.37 -1.61 10.22
C LEU A 143 -2.76 -2.21 10.41
N ARG A 144 -3.00 -3.01 11.45
CA ARG A 144 -4.32 -3.60 11.72
C ARG A 144 -5.37 -2.54 11.99
N ARG A 145 -5.03 -1.45 12.71
CA ARG A 145 -5.96 -0.36 12.97
C ARG A 145 -6.35 0.35 11.68
N PHE A 146 -5.39 0.60 10.81
CA PHE A 146 -5.65 1.25 9.53
C PHE A 146 -6.37 0.33 8.53
N LEU A 147 -5.95 -0.93 8.41
CA LEU A 147 -6.66 -1.95 7.63
C LEU A 147 -8.10 -2.12 8.13
N ARG A 148 -8.33 -2.10 9.45
CA ARG A 148 -9.69 -2.16 10.02
C ARG A 148 -10.51 -0.90 9.76
N GLY A 149 -9.89 0.28 9.73
CA GLY A 149 -10.58 1.53 9.37
C GLY A 149 -10.87 1.63 7.86
N TRP A 150 -9.99 1.12 7.01
CA TRP A 150 -10.15 1.09 5.56
C TRP A 150 -11.11 -0.01 5.09
N MET A 151 -11.10 -1.16 5.78
CA MET A 151 -11.95 -2.33 5.49
C MET A 151 -13.26 -2.31 6.29
N GLY A 152 -13.38 -1.44 7.28
CA GLY A 152 -14.51 -1.35 8.21
C GLY A 152 -15.32 -0.07 8.06
N LEU A 153 -16.50 -0.25 7.47
CA LEU A 153 -17.73 0.49 7.74
C LEU A 153 -17.87 1.90 7.15
N ARG A 154 -18.25 1.95 5.88
CA ARG A 154 -19.46 2.73 5.53
C ARG A 154 -20.63 2.11 6.29
N LYS A 155 -20.85 2.48 7.56
CA LYS A 155 -22.20 2.34 8.12
C LYS A 155 -23.08 3.27 7.29
N PRO A 156 -24.10 2.77 6.54
CA PRO A 156 -25.08 3.67 5.97
C PRO A 156 -25.64 4.51 7.13
N LYS A 157 -25.68 5.84 6.96
CA LYS A 157 -26.51 6.69 7.81
C LYS A 157 -27.90 6.08 7.75
N THR A 158 -28.35 5.47 8.84
CA THR A 158 -29.76 5.15 9.01
C THR A 158 -30.47 6.49 9.08
N ALA A 159 -30.96 6.92 7.93
CA ALA A 159 -31.95 7.97 7.83
C ALA A 159 -33.25 7.40 8.40
N THR A 160 -33.49 7.65 9.67
CA THR A 160 -34.86 7.67 10.22
C THR A 160 -34.83 8.53 11.47
N ASP A 161 -34.70 9.83 11.23
CA ASP A 161 -35.35 10.84 12.06
C ASP A 161 -36.69 11.11 11.38
N SER A 162 -37.74 10.50 11.92
CA SER A 162 -39.17 10.69 11.62
C SER A 162 -39.87 9.56 12.38
N THR A 163 -40.63 9.75 13.45
CA THR A 163 -41.49 10.88 13.84
C THR A 163 -41.80 10.72 15.34
#